data_AF-A0A971CM42-F1
#
_entry.id   AF-A0A971CM42-F1
#
_cell.length_a   1.000
_cell.length_b   1.000
_cell.length_c   1.000
_cell.angle_alpha   90.00
_cell.angle_beta   90.00
_cell.angle_gamma   90.00
#
_symmetry.space_group_name_H-M   'P 1'
#
loop_
_entity.id
_entity.type
_entity.pdbx_description
1 polymer ?
#
loop_
_entity_poly.entity_id
_entity_poly.type
_entity_poly.pdbx_seq_one_letter_code
_entity_poly.pdbx_strand_id
1 'polypeptide(L)'
;TFNEQVTARLLLDTGSPGLMISPKLASRLGLIDEELEQNLMIITGGVGGRAPAVLDVVDTVRVGNATAQFLPATIAEVPSEKFQGLVGMDFMANYKVSIDADRNVLTLEELPPRSDRPGGYDESWWRSTFRTFSRLRSAWGQYAKVLEKTDMTVDEKERRLRIARNQHNEADRLYRKLERYARDNTVPSNWRRD
;
A
#
# COMPACT_ATOMS: atom_id res chain seq x y z
N THR A 1 -6.61 -7.38 -13.04
CA THR A 1 -6.79 -6.01 -13.56
C THR A 1 -6.81 -5.05 -12.41
N PHE A 2 -6.11 -3.94 -12.55
CA PHE A 2 -5.90 -2.91 -11.55
C PHE A 2 -6.64 -1.64 -11.98
N ASN A 3 -7.33 -0.99 -11.05
CA ASN A 3 -8.12 0.23 -11.26
C ASN A 3 -9.00 0.15 -12.52
N GLU A 4 -9.52 -1.05 -12.82
CA GLU A 4 -10.32 -1.38 -14.01
C GLU A 4 -9.66 -1.12 -15.38
N GLN A 5 -8.38 -0.72 -15.41
CA GLN A 5 -7.70 -0.24 -16.61
C GLN A 5 -6.50 -1.11 -17.01
N VAL A 6 -5.66 -1.49 -16.05
CA VAL A 6 -4.37 -2.10 -16.35
C VAL A 6 -4.39 -3.59 -16.01
N THR A 7 -4.10 -4.44 -16.99
CA THR A 7 -3.92 -5.88 -16.76
C THR A 7 -2.42 -6.21 -16.67
N ALA A 8 -2.08 -7.00 -15.67
CA ALA A 8 -0.72 -7.48 -15.38
C ALA A 8 -0.79 -8.90 -14.80
N ARG A 9 0.30 -9.65 -14.96
CA ARG A 9 0.48 -10.96 -14.32
C ARG A 9 1.11 -10.76 -12.96
N LEU A 10 0.54 -11.35 -11.92
CA LEU A 10 1.07 -11.34 -10.56
C LEU A 10 1.29 -12.77 -10.09
N LEU A 11 2.22 -12.94 -9.16
CA LEU A 11 2.31 -14.13 -8.34
C LEU A 11 1.27 -14.05 -7.21
N LEU A 12 0.56 -15.14 -6.91
CA LEU A 12 -0.16 -15.23 -5.65
C LEU A 12 0.83 -15.73 -4.58
N ASP A 13 0.98 -14.97 -3.49
CA ASP A 13 1.96 -15.26 -2.45
C ASP A 13 1.30 -15.24 -1.07
N THR A 14 0.99 -16.43 -0.54
CA THR A 14 0.42 -16.59 0.81
C THR A 14 1.40 -16.23 1.92
N GLY A 15 2.69 -16.10 1.62
CA GLY A 15 3.72 -15.63 2.54
C GLY A 15 3.84 -14.10 2.61
N SER A 16 3.18 -13.37 1.72
CA SER A 16 3.20 -11.90 1.71
C SER A 16 2.01 -11.32 2.49
N PRO A 17 2.23 -10.34 3.39
CA PRO A 17 1.13 -9.66 4.07
C PRO A 17 0.30 -8.79 3.12
N GLY A 18 0.85 -8.38 1.97
CA GLY A 18 0.09 -7.57 1.03
C GLY A 18 0.60 -7.47 -0.39
N LEU A 19 0.09 -6.48 -1.12
CA LEU A 19 0.40 -6.22 -2.52
C LEU A 19 1.80 -5.61 -2.72
N MET A 20 2.57 -6.19 -3.64
CA MET A 20 3.79 -5.59 -4.16
C MET A 20 3.77 -5.56 -5.69
N ILE A 21 4.14 -4.44 -6.29
CA ILE A 21 4.16 -4.25 -7.75
C ILE A 21 5.46 -3.59 -8.21
N SER A 22 5.86 -3.84 -9.45
CA SER A 22 7.05 -3.23 -10.04
C SER A 22 6.83 -1.73 -10.33
N PRO A 23 7.89 -0.91 -10.35
CA PRO A 23 7.81 0.50 -10.75
C PRO A 23 7.16 0.69 -12.13
N LYS A 24 7.51 -0.18 -13.09
CA LYS A 24 6.89 -0.17 -14.43
C LYS A 24 5.37 -0.37 -14.41
N LEU A 25 4.86 -1.22 -13.52
CA LEU A 25 3.42 -1.40 -13.37
C LEU A 25 2.79 -0.18 -12.65
N ALA A 26 3.45 0.34 -11.63
CA ALA A 26 2.99 1.54 -10.90
C ALA A 26 2.92 2.78 -11.80
N SER A 27 3.91 3.00 -12.66
CA SER A 27 3.93 4.10 -13.64
C SER A 27 2.76 3.99 -14.63
N ARG A 28 2.49 2.79 -15.16
CA ARG A 28 1.30 2.53 -16.00
C ARG A 28 -0.03 2.78 -15.28
N LEU A 29 -0.04 2.69 -13.95
CA LEU A 29 -1.21 2.96 -13.10
C LEU A 29 -1.31 4.43 -12.67
N GLY A 30 -0.30 5.26 -12.97
CA GLY A 30 -0.21 6.63 -12.48
C GLY A 30 -0.03 6.72 -10.95
N LEU A 31 0.53 5.68 -10.32
CA LEU A 31 0.80 5.65 -8.88
C LEU A 31 2.17 6.23 -8.53
N ILE A 32 3.07 6.28 -9.51
CA ILE A 32 4.35 6.97 -9.37
C ILE A 32 4.53 7.91 -10.54
N ASP A 33 5.18 9.01 -10.25
CA ASP A 33 5.73 9.91 -11.24
C ASP A 33 7.24 9.96 -11.01
N GLU A 34 8.01 9.53 -12.01
CA GLU A 34 9.48 9.49 -11.93
C GLU A 34 10.09 10.89 -12.05
N GLU A 35 9.34 11.86 -12.57
CA GLU A 35 9.78 13.25 -12.73
C GLU A 35 9.45 14.11 -11.50
N LEU A 36 8.52 13.66 -10.65
CA LEU A 36 8.11 14.38 -9.45
C LEU A 36 8.69 13.75 -8.17
N GLU A 37 9.15 14.61 -7.26
CA GLU A 37 9.55 14.22 -5.90
C GLU A 37 8.31 13.90 -4.99
N GLN A 38 7.26 13.30 -5.56
CA GLN A 38 5.93 13.09 -4.93
C GLN A 38 5.62 11.61 -4.64
N ASN A 39 6.63 10.74 -4.65
CA ASN A 39 6.44 9.34 -4.28
C ASN A 39 6.70 9.15 -2.78
N LEU A 40 5.75 8.61 -2.01
CA LEU A 40 5.96 8.38 -0.57
C LEU A 40 6.98 7.26 -0.34
N MET A 41 8.18 7.63 0.11
CA MET A 41 9.28 6.72 0.33
C MET A 41 9.13 5.97 1.65
N ILE A 42 9.35 4.67 1.60
CA ILE A 42 9.38 3.76 2.76
C ILE A 42 10.61 2.85 2.70
N ILE A 43 10.88 2.15 3.80
CA ILE A 43 11.79 1.01 3.81
C ILE A 43 10.94 -0.25 3.94
N THR A 44 11.00 -1.12 2.93
CA THR A 44 10.38 -2.44 2.98
C THR A 44 11.37 -3.49 3.45
N GLY A 45 10.88 -4.63 3.94
CA GLY A 45 11.70 -5.74 4.42
C GLY A 45 11.12 -7.10 4.05
N GLY A 46 11.99 -8.09 3.87
CA GLY A 46 11.63 -9.48 3.59
C GLY A 46 12.83 -10.43 3.69
N VAL A 47 12.71 -11.62 3.13
CA VAL A 47 13.79 -12.64 3.14
C VAL A 47 15.10 -12.11 2.52
N GLY A 48 14.99 -11.21 1.53
CA GLY A 48 16.14 -10.56 0.89
C GLY A 48 16.74 -9.37 1.65
N GLY A 49 16.29 -9.09 2.89
CA GLY A 49 16.74 -7.95 3.68
C GLY A 49 15.82 -6.74 3.56
N ARG A 50 16.38 -5.53 3.77
CA ARG A 50 15.65 -4.25 3.70
C ARG A 50 16.06 -3.44 2.48
N ALA A 51 15.09 -2.80 1.84
CA ALA A 51 15.32 -1.95 0.67
C ALA A 51 14.41 -0.71 0.68
N PRO A 52 14.84 0.41 0.07
CA PRO A 52 13.94 1.51 -0.26
C PRO A 52 12.82 1.04 -1.19
N ALA A 53 11.61 1.56 -0.97
CA ALA A 53 10.44 1.33 -1.79
C ALA A 53 9.52 2.56 -1.75
N VAL A 54 8.51 2.56 -2.61
CA VAL A 54 7.42 3.55 -2.55
C VAL A 54 6.16 2.89 -2.00
N LEU A 55 5.37 3.63 -1.24
CA LEU A 55 4.05 3.24 -0.79
C LEU A 55 2.99 4.07 -1.51
N ASP A 56 2.02 3.42 -2.15
CA ASP A 56 0.76 4.04 -2.57
C ASP A 56 -0.40 3.06 -2.31
N VAL A 57 -1.61 3.38 -2.76
CA VAL A 57 -2.82 2.57 -2.62
C VAL A 57 -3.44 2.37 -3.99
N VAL A 58 -3.54 1.10 -4.40
CA VAL A 58 -4.38 0.69 -5.53
C VAL A 58 -5.85 0.70 -5.09
N ASP A 59 -6.71 1.32 -5.88
CA ASP A 59 -8.13 1.44 -5.55
C ASP A 59 -8.87 0.12 -5.72
N THR A 60 -8.64 -0.58 -6.83
CA THR A 60 -9.23 -1.90 -7.08
C THR A 60 -8.23 -2.86 -7.71
N VAL A 61 -8.22 -4.09 -7.21
CA VAL A 61 -7.56 -5.23 -7.86
C VAL A 61 -8.60 -6.31 -8.10
N ARG A 62 -8.68 -6.80 -9.34
CA ARG A 62 -9.57 -7.87 -9.75
C ARG A 62 -8.79 -9.06 -10.33
N VAL A 63 -9.05 -10.26 -9.82
CA VAL A 63 -8.53 -11.54 -10.31
C VAL A 63 -9.72 -12.46 -10.61
N GLY A 64 -9.99 -12.71 -11.89
CA GLY A 64 -11.24 -13.34 -12.30
C GLY A 64 -12.44 -12.50 -11.84
N ASN A 65 -13.28 -13.09 -11.00
CA ASN A 65 -14.43 -12.44 -10.36
C ASN A 65 -14.12 -11.89 -8.96
N ALA A 66 -13.00 -12.32 -8.35
CA ALA A 66 -12.59 -11.82 -7.05
C ALA A 66 -12.08 -10.38 -7.17
N THR A 67 -12.61 -9.49 -6.35
CA THR A 67 -12.23 -8.08 -6.27
C THR A 67 -11.82 -7.72 -4.85
N ALA A 68 -10.76 -6.92 -4.72
CA ALA A 68 -10.39 -6.25 -3.49
C ALA A 68 -10.32 -4.74 -3.74
N GLN A 69 -10.68 -3.97 -2.73
CA GLN A 69 -10.66 -2.52 -2.73
C GLN A 69 -9.65 -2.01 -1.72
N PHE A 70 -9.04 -0.86 -1.98
CA PHE A 70 -8.07 -0.23 -1.09
C PHE A 70 -6.94 -1.18 -0.70
N LEU A 71 -6.00 -1.41 -1.62
CA LEU A 71 -4.81 -2.23 -1.35
C LEU A 71 -3.58 -1.33 -1.25
N PRO A 72 -3.02 -1.14 -0.03
CA PRO A 72 -1.68 -0.58 0.13
C PRO A 72 -0.69 -1.40 -0.69
N ALA A 73 -0.02 -0.74 -1.63
CA ALA A 73 0.92 -1.34 -2.56
C ALA A 73 2.33 -0.90 -2.23
N THR A 74 3.21 -1.87 -1.96
CA THR A 74 4.64 -1.63 -1.94
C THR A 74 5.17 -1.67 -3.37
N ILE A 75 5.82 -0.59 -3.79
CA ILE A 75 6.37 -0.45 -5.13
C ILE A 75 7.88 -0.60 -5.02
N ALA A 76 8.38 -1.71 -5.54
CA ALA A 76 9.79 -2.10 -5.45
C ALA A 76 10.16 -3.02 -6.62
N GLU A 77 11.46 -3.20 -6.85
CA GLU A 77 11.94 -4.09 -7.91
C GLU A 77 11.43 -5.52 -7.73
N VAL A 78 10.93 -6.10 -8.83
CA VAL A 78 10.42 -7.47 -8.88
C VAL A 78 11.39 -8.29 -9.72
N PRO A 79 12.11 -9.27 -9.14
CA PRO A 79 13.17 -10.00 -9.85
C PRO A 79 12.58 -11.10 -10.76
N SER A 80 11.73 -10.72 -11.71
CA SER A 80 11.06 -11.63 -12.63
C SER A 80 10.58 -10.93 -13.89
N GLU A 81 10.82 -11.55 -15.04
CA GLU A 81 10.23 -11.14 -16.33
C GLU A 81 8.82 -11.74 -16.55
N LYS A 82 8.41 -12.71 -15.73
CA LYS A 82 7.15 -13.47 -15.92
C LYS A 82 5.96 -12.81 -15.24
N PHE A 83 6.20 -12.03 -14.21
CA PHE A 83 5.18 -11.36 -13.40
C PHE A 83 5.68 -9.99 -12.96
N GLN A 84 4.75 -9.05 -12.79
CA GLN A 84 5.03 -7.65 -12.49
C GLN A 84 4.79 -7.30 -11.01
N GLY A 85 4.66 -8.31 -10.16
CA GLY A 85 4.34 -8.16 -8.75
C GLY A 85 3.80 -9.43 -8.14
N LEU A 86 3.37 -9.31 -6.89
CA LEU A 86 2.71 -10.35 -6.13
C LEU A 86 1.49 -9.80 -5.39
N VAL A 87 0.53 -10.66 -5.14
CA VAL A 87 -0.67 -10.35 -4.36
C VAL A 87 -0.71 -11.25 -3.13
N GLY A 88 -0.91 -10.63 -1.96
CA GLY A 88 -0.76 -11.27 -0.67
C GLY A 88 -2.06 -11.50 0.09
N MET A 89 -1.92 -11.66 1.40
CA MET A 89 -3.03 -11.99 2.31
C MET A 89 -4.09 -10.87 2.41
N ASP A 90 -3.75 -9.61 2.13
CA ASP A 90 -4.69 -8.50 2.11
C ASP A 90 -5.78 -8.62 1.03
N PHE A 91 -5.43 -9.11 -0.16
CA PHE A 91 -6.38 -9.43 -1.22
C PHE A 91 -7.20 -10.67 -0.87
N MET A 92 -6.55 -11.68 -0.28
CA MET A 92 -7.19 -12.95 0.08
C MET A 92 -8.07 -12.85 1.33
N ALA A 93 -8.04 -11.74 2.07
CA ALA A 93 -8.72 -11.59 3.36
C ALA A 93 -10.24 -11.87 3.32
N ASN A 94 -10.86 -11.68 2.15
CA ASN A 94 -12.29 -11.87 1.90
C ASN A 94 -12.65 -13.17 1.21
N TYR A 95 -11.68 -14.06 1.03
CA TYR A 95 -11.85 -15.28 0.26
C TYR A 95 -11.38 -16.48 1.06
N LYS A 96 -12.14 -17.56 0.98
CA LYS A 96 -11.60 -18.89 1.25
C LYS A 96 -10.80 -19.33 0.03
N VAL A 97 -9.51 -19.53 0.24
CA VAL A 97 -8.55 -19.89 -0.81
C VAL A 97 -8.32 -21.39 -0.80
N SER A 98 -8.55 -22.04 -1.95
CA SER A 98 -8.20 -23.46 -2.17
C SER A 98 -7.21 -23.57 -3.32
N ILE A 99 -6.16 -24.39 -3.13
CA ILE A 99 -5.11 -24.62 -4.12
C ILE A 99 -5.12 -26.10 -4.49
N ASP A 100 -5.40 -26.40 -5.76
CA ASP A 100 -5.29 -27.73 -6.36
C ASP A 100 -4.04 -27.73 -7.26
N ALA A 101 -2.92 -28.19 -6.72
CA ALA A 101 -1.63 -28.18 -7.40
C ALA A 101 -1.58 -29.15 -8.58
N ASP A 102 -2.25 -30.30 -8.48
CA ASP A 102 -2.30 -31.31 -9.55
C ASP A 102 -3.01 -30.76 -10.78
N ARG A 103 -4.08 -29.98 -10.58
CA ARG A 103 -4.84 -29.35 -11.66
C ARG A 103 -4.35 -27.95 -12.04
N ASN A 104 -3.39 -27.39 -11.29
CA ASN A 104 -2.97 -25.99 -11.39
C ASN A 104 -4.16 -25.02 -11.28
N VAL A 105 -5.10 -25.32 -10.37
CA VAL A 105 -6.29 -24.51 -10.14
C VAL A 105 -6.22 -23.83 -8.79
N LEU A 106 -6.54 -22.54 -8.80
CA LEU A 106 -6.78 -21.78 -7.59
C LEU A 106 -8.25 -21.35 -7.54
N THR A 107 -8.90 -21.59 -6.41
CA THR A 107 -10.29 -21.20 -6.17
C THR A 107 -10.35 -20.15 -5.08
N LEU A 108 -11.01 -19.04 -5.39
CA LEU A 108 -11.35 -17.96 -4.46
C LEU A 108 -12.85 -17.99 -4.25
N GLU A 109 -13.28 -18.47 -3.08
CA GLU A 109 -14.69 -18.49 -2.68
C GLU A 109 -14.94 -17.27 -1.78
N GLU A 110 -15.75 -16.31 -2.27
CA GLU A 110 -16.05 -15.08 -1.53
C GLU A 110 -16.75 -15.41 -0.21
N LEU A 111 -16.23 -14.88 0.88
CA LEU A 111 -16.83 -15.03 2.21
C LEU A 111 -18.00 -14.06 2.36
N PRO A 112 -19.09 -14.47 3.04
CA PRO A 112 -20.17 -13.54 3.31
C PRO A 112 -19.66 -12.36 4.15
N PRO A 113 -20.21 -11.14 3.95
CA PRO A 113 -19.86 -9.98 4.76
C PRO A 113 -20.07 -10.28 6.25
N ARG A 114 -19.14 -9.80 7.08
CA ARG A 114 -19.23 -9.97 8.54
C ARG A 114 -19.14 -8.63 9.24
N SER A 115 -19.99 -8.41 10.24
CA SER A 115 -20.00 -7.19 11.04
C SER A 115 -18.72 -6.98 11.86
N ASP A 116 -18.00 -8.06 12.17
CA ASP A 116 -16.70 -8.04 12.85
C ASP A 116 -15.51 -7.82 11.89
N ARG A 117 -15.77 -7.68 10.57
CA ARG A 117 -14.77 -7.43 9.53
C ARG A 117 -15.24 -6.34 8.55
N PRO A 118 -15.41 -5.08 9.00
CA PRO A 118 -15.78 -3.97 8.12
C PRO A 118 -14.78 -3.82 6.96
N GLY A 119 -15.28 -3.73 5.73
CA GLY A 119 -14.45 -3.72 4.52
C GLY A 119 -13.67 -5.01 4.27
N GLY A 120 -13.96 -6.08 5.02
CA GLY A 120 -13.30 -7.38 4.89
C GLY A 120 -12.13 -7.65 5.82
N TYR A 121 -11.68 -6.62 6.52
CA TYR A 121 -10.50 -6.66 7.36
C TYR A 121 -10.87 -6.70 8.84
N ASP A 122 -10.11 -7.44 9.63
CA ASP A 122 -10.26 -7.48 11.10
C ASP A 122 -9.62 -6.26 11.78
N GLU A 123 -9.82 -6.15 13.10
CA GLU A 123 -9.29 -5.06 13.92
C GLU A 123 -7.77 -4.92 13.80
N SER A 124 -7.05 -6.04 13.71
CA SER A 124 -5.58 -6.06 13.67
C SER A 124 -5.08 -5.38 12.39
N TRP A 125 -5.66 -5.76 11.24
CA TRP A 125 -5.33 -5.13 9.97
C TRP A 125 -5.63 -3.63 9.98
N TRP A 126 -6.84 -3.23 10.40
CA TRP A 126 -7.22 -1.82 10.44
C TRP A 126 -6.28 -0.98 11.30
N ARG A 127 -6.01 -1.44 12.54
CA ARG A 127 -5.10 -0.74 13.45
C ARG A 127 -3.67 -0.66 12.90
N SER A 128 -3.18 -1.75 12.33
CA SER A 128 -1.83 -1.79 11.74
C SER A 128 -1.69 -0.83 10.56
N THR A 129 -2.69 -0.79 9.69
CA THR A 129 -2.73 0.10 8.53
C THR A 129 -2.82 1.57 8.96
N PHE A 130 -3.72 1.92 9.88
CA PHE A 130 -3.82 3.28 10.44
C PHE A 130 -2.51 3.72 11.09
N ARG A 131 -1.90 2.85 11.92
CA ARG A 131 -0.61 3.12 12.56
C ARG A 131 0.51 3.37 11.57
N THR A 132 0.57 2.58 10.51
CA THR A 132 1.59 2.74 9.47
C THR A 132 1.49 4.11 8.80
N PHE A 133 0.29 4.48 8.35
CA PHE A 133 0.07 5.74 7.63
C PHE A 133 0.23 6.96 8.56
N SER A 134 -0.30 6.87 9.79
CA SER A 134 -0.17 7.90 10.82
C SER A 134 1.29 8.14 11.21
N ARG A 135 2.07 7.06 11.40
CA ARG A 135 3.51 7.14 11.67
C ARG A 135 4.27 7.82 10.54
N LEU A 136 4.03 7.44 9.28
CA LEU A 136 4.70 8.06 8.13
C LEU A 136 4.39 9.55 8.06
N ARG A 137 3.11 9.94 8.17
CA ARG A 137 2.67 11.33 8.17
C ARG A 137 3.35 12.13 9.29
N SER A 138 3.34 11.59 10.51
CA SER A 138 3.88 12.23 11.69
C SER A 138 5.40 12.36 11.63
N ALA A 139 6.10 11.32 11.18
CA ALA A 139 7.56 11.31 11.06
C ALA A 139 8.05 12.39 10.07
N TRP A 140 7.47 12.46 8.88
CA TRP A 140 7.84 13.48 7.88
C TRP A 140 7.46 14.90 8.34
N GLY A 141 6.32 15.06 9.01
CA GLY A 141 5.91 16.35 9.58
C GLY A 141 6.85 16.83 10.70
N GLN A 142 7.32 15.92 11.56
CA GLN A 142 8.31 16.23 12.59
C GLN A 142 9.68 16.53 11.97
N TYR A 143 10.11 15.75 10.98
CA TYR A 143 11.37 15.97 10.29
C TYR A 143 11.43 17.36 9.63
N ALA A 144 10.36 17.80 8.97
CA ALA A 144 10.26 19.15 8.42
C ALA A 144 10.45 20.23 9.51
N LYS A 145 9.78 20.09 10.67
CA LYS A 145 9.92 21.03 11.81
C LYS A 145 11.34 21.06 12.38
N VAL A 146 12.04 19.92 12.37
CA VAL A 146 13.45 19.86 12.80
C VAL A 146 14.32 20.62 11.81
N LEU A 147 14.16 20.38 10.50
CA LEU A 147 14.93 21.05 9.46
C LEU A 147 14.82 22.59 9.49
N GLU A 148 13.65 23.13 9.84
CA GLU A 148 13.46 24.58 9.99
C GLU A 148 14.42 25.19 11.03
N LYS A 149 14.66 24.46 12.13
CA LYS A 149 15.49 24.88 13.27
C LYS A 149 16.96 24.51 13.14
N THR A 150 17.30 23.58 12.25
CA THR A 150 18.68 23.11 12.08
C THR A 150 19.52 24.17 11.36
N ASP A 151 20.74 24.38 11.85
CA ASP A 151 21.73 25.23 11.19
C ASP A 151 22.36 24.50 9.99
N MET A 152 22.23 25.09 8.80
CA MET A 152 22.76 24.61 7.52
C MET A 152 22.65 25.73 6.47
N THR A 153 23.28 25.54 5.30
CA THR A 153 23.16 26.49 4.18
C THR A 153 21.71 26.63 3.72
N VAL A 154 21.36 27.81 3.19
CA VAL A 154 19.99 28.11 2.71
C VAL A 154 19.57 27.08 1.65
N ASP A 155 20.40 26.84 0.64
CA ASP A 155 20.11 25.91 -0.46
C ASP A 155 19.85 24.48 0.04
N GLU A 156 20.65 23.99 0.99
CA GLU A 156 20.47 22.64 1.53
C GLU A 156 19.21 22.55 2.39
N LYS A 157 18.91 23.61 3.17
CA LYS A 157 17.67 23.70 3.96
C LYS A 157 16.45 23.67 3.05
N GLU A 158 16.43 24.48 2.00
CA GLU A 158 15.33 24.55 1.05
C GLU A 158 15.09 23.21 0.35
N ARG A 159 16.17 22.55 -0.12
CA ARG A 159 16.10 21.23 -0.73
C ARG A 159 15.52 20.18 0.21
N ARG A 160 16.03 20.09 1.45
CA ARG A 160 15.55 19.09 2.43
C ARG A 160 14.11 19.36 2.88
N LEU A 161 13.75 20.64 3.08
CA LEU A 161 12.39 21.02 3.45
C LEU A 161 11.40 20.68 2.34
N ARG A 162 11.77 20.91 1.07
CA ARG A 162 10.94 20.52 -0.07
C ARG A 162 10.64 19.03 -0.05
N ILE A 163 11.67 18.19 0.07
CA ILE A 163 11.51 16.73 0.16
C ILE A 163 10.63 16.35 1.35
N ALA A 164 10.95 16.83 2.56
CA ALA A 164 10.21 16.49 3.77
C ALA A 164 8.73 16.90 3.71
N ARG A 165 8.43 18.07 3.13
CA ARG A 165 7.07 18.56 2.93
C ARG A 165 6.32 17.74 1.89
N ASN A 166 6.94 17.40 0.77
CA ASN A 166 6.34 16.52 -0.24
C ASN A 166 5.98 15.16 0.36
N GLN A 167 6.91 14.53 1.08
CA GLN A 167 6.67 13.26 1.75
C GLN A 167 5.55 13.34 2.80
N HIS A 168 5.49 14.42 3.58
CA HIS A 168 4.40 14.65 4.52
C HIS A 168 3.04 14.81 3.81
N ASN A 169 3.00 15.57 2.73
CA ASN A 169 1.78 15.81 1.95
C ASN A 169 1.24 14.51 1.35
N GLU A 170 2.12 13.66 0.80
CA GLU A 170 1.73 12.37 0.24
C GLU A 170 1.26 11.40 1.32
N ALA A 171 1.96 11.34 2.46
CA ALA A 171 1.50 10.56 3.60
C ALA A 171 0.13 11.04 4.12
N ASP A 172 -0.13 12.35 4.14
CA ASP A 172 -1.44 12.88 4.52
C ASP A 172 -2.53 12.60 3.46
N ARG A 173 -2.20 12.68 2.16
CA ARG A 173 -3.11 12.27 1.07
C ARG A 173 -3.57 10.83 1.26
N LEU A 174 -2.61 9.93 1.47
CA LEU A 174 -2.85 8.51 1.68
C LEU A 174 -3.60 8.23 2.98
N TYR A 175 -3.25 8.91 4.08
CA TYR A 175 -3.99 8.82 5.35
C TYR A 175 -5.45 9.25 5.20
N ARG A 176 -5.72 10.35 4.49
CA ARG A 176 -7.09 10.80 4.20
C ARG A 176 -7.84 9.83 3.30
N LYS A 177 -7.16 9.15 2.38
CA LYS A 177 -7.73 8.08 1.56
C LYS A 177 -8.18 6.91 2.45
N LEU A 178 -7.35 6.49 3.40
CA LEU A 178 -7.67 5.46 4.40
C LEU A 178 -8.87 5.85 5.28
N GLU A 179 -8.91 7.09 5.78
CA GLU A 179 -10.02 7.61 6.59
C GLU A 179 -11.36 7.56 5.84
N ARG A 180 -11.36 7.94 4.56
CA ARG A 180 -12.57 7.84 3.71
C ARG A 180 -12.98 6.39 3.56
N TYR A 181 -12.07 5.50 3.16
CA TYR A 181 -12.37 4.08 2.99
C TYR A 181 -12.89 3.43 4.28
N ALA A 182 -12.32 3.77 5.44
CA ALA A 182 -12.78 3.30 6.74
C ALA A 182 -14.18 3.81 7.09
N ARG A 183 -14.49 5.07 6.76
CA ARG A 183 -15.83 5.65 6.95
C ARG A 183 -16.86 4.96 6.08
N ASP A 184 -16.55 4.76 4.81
CA ASP A 184 -17.46 4.16 3.83
C ASP A 184 -17.74 2.69 4.17
N ASN A 185 -16.84 2.04 4.91
CA ASN A 185 -17.00 0.68 5.44
C ASN A 185 -17.42 0.60 6.91
N THR A 186 -17.86 1.71 7.53
CA THR A 186 -18.35 1.76 8.92
C THR A 186 -17.39 1.23 9.99
N VAL A 187 -16.08 1.34 9.76
CA VAL A 187 -15.04 0.85 10.68
C VAL A 187 -15.15 1.54 12.05
N PRO A 188 -15.11 0.83 13.19
CA PRO A 188 -15.18 1.45 14.51
C PRO A 188 -14.11 2.53 14.74
N SER A 189 -14.49 3.68 15.31
CA SER A 189 -13.55 4.81 15.49
C SER A 189 -12.36 4.49 16.39
N ASN A 190 -12.52 3.56 17.34
CA ASN A 190 -11.44 3.07 18.19
C ASN A 190 -10.40 2.22 17.45
N TRP A 191 -10.72 1.67 16.28
CA TRP A 191 -9.78 0.94 15.42
C TRP A 191 -8.93 1.86 14.54
N ARG A 192 -9.38 3.11 14.35
CA ARG A 192 -8.73 4.12 13.49
C ARG A 192 -7.71 4.99 14.23
N ARG A 193 -7.63 4.86 15.55
CA ARG A 193 -6.75 5.65 16.42
C ARG A 193 -5.48 4.88 16.71
N ASP A 194 -4.36 5.60 16.73
CA ASP A 194 -3.10 5.16 17.33
C ASP A 194 -3.19 5.11 18.86
#